data_AF-A0A6L3N0E2-F1
#
_entry.id   AF-A0A6L3N0E2-F1
#
_cell.length_a   1.000
_cell.length_b   1.000
_cell.length_c   1.000
_cell.angle_alpha   90.00
_cell.angle_beta   90.00
_cell.angle_gamma   90.00
#
_symmetry.space_group_name_H-M   'P 1'
#
loop_
_entity.id
_entity.type
_entity.pdbx_description
1 polymer ?
#
loop_
_entity_poly.entity_id
_entity_poly.type
_entity_poly.pdbx_seq_one_letter_code
_entity_poly.pdbx_strand_id
1 'polypeptide(L)'
;ADYATLANLLEPCAAASASLADAPYLSTLPAATTQSIRTQRCATLAAAGLVSGADTQSQAADALAQLHAAGYLADSDLLHAPMWDSQAIPAIAVTYANAYTRSRVTDNLCNFSFATTSAATGAVAPPAASPMPAVFGLGNGVPPTAGVNLVFNTGAGVDHRLATPDASFAGALCLRQLWTNGMLDMPANVDAVRVNANLQGKPAIIVQGRSDALVPVNHASRAYVAQNGISEGGRSQLVFYEVTNGQHFDAFLPVAGFDTRFVPVHYYNLQALNLMWRHLKSGAALPPSQVIRTVPRGGTPGAAPALTSANLPPISASPGANAI
;
A
#
# COMPACT_ATOMS: atom_id res chain seq x y z
N ALA A 1 13.96 -4.39 2.62
CA ALA A 1 14.01 -3.07 1.97
C ALA A 1 12.80 -2.28 2.43
N ASP A 2 12.96 -1.00 2.74
CA ASP A 2 11.84 -0.15 3.13
C ASP A 2 11.20 0.48 1.88
N TYR A 3 10.06 -0.11 1.48
CA TYR A 3 9.26 0.36 0.35
C TYR A 3 8.26 1.46 0.76
N ALA A 4 7.78 1.45 2.01
CA ALA A 4 6.72 2.34 2.45
C ALA A 4 7.20 3.79 2.60
N THR A 5 8.38 4.03 3.18
CA THR A 5 8.92 5.39 3.27
C THR A 5 9.35 5.94 1.91
N LEU A 6 9.80 5.06 1.00
CA LEU A 6 10.12 5.43 -0.38
C LEU A 6 8.85 5.87 -1.13
N ALA A 7 7.78 5.08 -1.04
CA ALA A 7 6.49 5.45 -1.62
C ALA A 7 5.94 6.75 -1.04
N ASN A 8 5.95 6.91 0.28
CA ASN A 8 5.53 8.16 0.92
C ASN A 8 6.31 9.39 0.42
N LEU A 9 7.58 9.20 0.08
CA LEU A 9 8.44 10.26 -0.45
C LEU A 9 8.12 10.58 -1.93
N LEU A 10 7.96 9.56 -2.77
CA LEU A 10 7.93 9.67 -4.24
C LEU A 10 6.53 9.71 -4.85
N GLU A 11 5.54 9.00 -4.27
CA GLU A 11 4.20 8.84 -4.86
C GLU A 11 3.50 10.15 -5.21
N PRO A 12 3.57 11.25 -4.41
CA PRO A 12 2.90 12.48 -4.81
C PRO A 12 3.52 13.05 -6.09
N CYS A 13 4.83 12.95 -6.28
CA CYS A 13 5.44 13.39 -7.52
C CYS A 13 5.13 12.43 -8.67
N ALA A 14 5.26 11.11 -8.46
CA ALA A 14 4.92 10.11 -9.48
C ALA A 14 3.47 10.28 -9.99
N ALA A 15 2.53 10.59 -9.08
CA ALA A 15 1.13 10.85 -9.39
C ALA A 15 0.86 12.10 -10.25
N ALA A 16 1.86 12.96 -10.49
CA ALA A 16 1.76 14.06 -11.46
C ALA A 16 2.09 13.62 -12.90
N SER A 17 2.59 12.40 -13.09
CA SER A 17 2.95 11.88 -14.42
C SER A 17 1.72 11.80 -15.31
N ALA A 18 1.86 12.25 -16.56
CA ALA A 18 0.81 12.12 -17.57
C ALA A 18 0.37 10.67 -17.79
N SER A 19 1.26 9.68 -17.58
CA SER A 19 0.91 8.25 -17.66
C SER A 19 -0.11 7.82 -16.59
N LEU A 20 -0.26 8.59 -15.52
CA LEU A 20 -1.16 8.31 -14.39
C LEU A 20 -2.35 9.27 -14.34
N ALA A 21 -2.62 10.03 -15.40
CA ALA A 21 -3.72 10.99 -15.44
C ALA A 21 -5.10 10.34 -15.19
N ASP A 22 -5.25 9.08 -15.56
CA ASP A 22 -6.48 8.29 -15.38
C ASP A 22 -6.53 7.50 -14.06
N ALA A 23 -5.64 7.83 -13.10
CA ALA A 23 -5.68 7.24 -11.77
C ALA A 23 -7.02 7.55 -11.09
N PRO A 24 -7.69 6.54 -10.48
CA PRO A 24 -8.93 6.75 -9.76
C PRO A 24 -8.75 7.80 -8.65
N TYR A 25 -9.73 8.71 -8.53
CA TYR A 25 -9.66 9.77 -7.53
C TYR A 25 -10.13 9.26 -6.18
N LEU A 26 -9.21 9.16 -5.22
CA LEU A 26 -9.49 8.77 -3.83
C LEU A 26 -8.89 9.80 -2.87
N SER A 27 -9.38 11.04 -2.97
CA SER A 27 -8.96 12.14 -2.10
C SER A 27 -10.17 12.89 -1.56
N THR A 28 -10.06 13.33 -0.30
CA THR A 28 -10.98 14.29 0.31
C THR A 28 -10.63 15.74 -0.02
N LEU A 29 -9.48 15.99 -0.65
CA LEU A 29 -9.05 17.32 -1.04
C LEU A 29 -9.64 17.73 -2.41
N PRO A 30 -9.75 19.02 -2.72
CA PRO A 30 -10.07 19.49 -4.07
C PRO A 30 -8.98 19.10 -5.08
N ALA A 31 -9.36 18.80 -6.33
CA ALA A 31 -8.42 18.39 -7.37
C ALA A 31 -7.30 19.41 -7.61
N ALA A 32 -7.62 20.71 -7.61
CA ALA A 32 -6.62 21.77 -7.76
C ALA A 32 -5.59 21.78 -6.62
N THR A 33 -6.04 21.53 -5.38
CA THR A 33 -5.16 21.42 -4.21
C THR A 33 -4.25 20.21 -4.35
N THR A 34 -4.80 19.05 -4.71
CA THR A 34 -4.04 17.82 -4.94
C THR A 34 -2.96 18.04 -6.02
N GLN A 35 -3.30 18.66 -7.16
CA GLN A 35 -2.32 18.93 -8.22
C GLN A 35 -1.23 19.93 -7.82
N SER A 36 -1.58 20.93 -7.02
CA SER A 36 -0.61 21.88 -6.45
C SER A 36 0.42 21.16 -5.56
N ILE A 37 -0.06 20.29 -4.66
CA ILE A 37 0.80 19.46 -3.80
C ILE A 37 1.76 18.60 -4.63
N ARG A 38 1.24 17.90 -5.65
CA ARG A 38 2.06 17.01 -6.49
C ARG A 38 3.15 17.79 -7.24
N THR A 39 2.80 18.94 -7.81
CA THR A 39 3.73 19.84 -8.49
C THR A 39 4.83 20.33 -7.54
N GLN A 40 4.43 20.81 -6.36
CA GLN A 40 5.37 21.31 -5.36
C GLN A 40 6.25 20.18 -4.80
N ARG A 41 5.71 18.97 -4.62
CA ARG A 41 6.51 17.81 -4.22
C ARG A 41 7.56 17.47 -5.26
N CYS A 42 7.24 17.46 -6.55
CA CYS A 42 8.23 17.24 -7.62
C CYS A 42 9.35 18.28 -7.59
N ALA A 43 8.99 19.57 -7.52
CA ALA A 43 9.99 20.65 -7.45
C ALA A 43 10.90 20.51 -6.22
N THR A 44 10.34 20.13 -5.07
CA THR A 44 11.10 19.96 -3.82
C THR A 44 12.03 18.75 -3.90
N LEU A 45 11.57 17.62 -4.44
CA LEU A 45 12.41 16.44 -4.69
C LEU A 45 13.55 16.75 -5.65
N ALA A 46 13.29 17.50 -6.72
CA ALA A 46 14.29 17.88 -7.71
C ALA A 46 15.34 18.82 -7.12
N ALA A 47 14.91 19.82 -6.35
CA ALA A 47 15.81 20.71 -5.61
C ALA A 47 16.68 19.95 -4.58
N ALA A 48 16.16 18.87 -4.01
CA ALA A 48 16.90 17.98 -3.11
C ALA A 48 17.78 16.95 -3.86
N GLY A 49 17.79 16.94 -5.19
CA GLY A 49 18.54 15.97 -6.01
C GLY A 49 18.02 14.53 -5.92
N LEU A 50 16.77 14.34 -5.49
CA LEU A 50 16.14 13.03 -5.30
C LEU A 50 15.39 12.56 -6.55
N VAL A 51 15.01 13.48 -7.43
CA VAL A 51 14.48 13.17 -8.77
C VAL A 51 15.15 14.06 -9.82
N SER A 52 15.21 13.58 -11.04
CA SER A 52 15.78 14.29 -12.20
C SER A 52 14.69 14.85 -13.11
N GLY A 53 14.95 15.98 -13.76
CA GLY A 53 14.05 16.55 -14.75
C GLY A 53 14.01 18.08 -14.73
N ALA A 54 13.80 18.67 -15.90
CA ALA A 54 13.74 20.13 -16.08
C ALA A 54 12.35 20.71 -15.78
N ASP A 55 11.32 19.86 -15.74
CA ASP A 55 9.92 20.24 -15.52
C ASP A 55 9.20 19.18 -14.68
N THR A 56 7.98 19.50 -14.22
CA THR A 56 7.18 18.61 -13.36
C THR A 56 6.94 17.23 -14.00
N GLN A 57 6.76 17.16 -15.31
CA GLN A 57 6.45 15.88 -15.98
C GLN A 57 7.66 14.96 -16.05
N SER A 58 8.84 15.48 -16.39
CA SER A 58 10.08 14.73 -16.35
C SER A 58 10.45 14.29 -14.92
N GLN A 59 10.21 15.14 -13.92
CA GLN A 59 10.39 14.81 -12.50
C GLN A 59 9.43 13.71 -12.03
N ALA A 60 8.16 13.78 -12.44
CA ALA A 60 7.16 12.78 -12.13
C ALA A 60 7.46 11.41 -12.78
N ALA A 61 7.92 11.42 -14.03
CA ALA A 61 8.34 10.22 -14.73
C ALA A 61 9.55 9.56 -14.05
N ASP A 62 10.53 10.35 -13.60
CA ASP A 62 11.68 9.84 -12.84
C ASP A 62 11.24 9.27 -11.48
N ALA A 63 10.34 9.94 -10.75
CA ALA A 63 9.78 9.41 -9.50
C ALA A 63 9.07 8.07 -9.70
N LEU A 64 8.27 7.92 -10.77
CA LEU A 64 7.62 6.66 -11.11
C LEU A 64 8.64 5.56 -11.48
N ALA A 65 9.65 5.91 -12.28
CA ALA A 65 10.72 4.98 -12.65
C ALA A 65 11.51 4.49 -11.42
N GLN A 66 11.73 5.36 -10.43
CA GLN A 66 12.36 4.97 -9.16
C GLN A 66 11.48 4.02 -8.33
N LEU A 67 10.15 4.21 -8.31
CA LEU A 67 9.23 3.25 -7.69
C LEU A 67 9.31 1.88 -8.37
N HIS A 68 9.34 1.84 -9.71
CA HIS A 68 9.55 0.59 -10.46
C HIS A 68 10.89 -0.06 -10.17
N ALA A 69 11.97 0.72 -10.16
CA ALA A 69 13.31 0.23 -9.82
C ALA A 69 13.36 -0.32 -8.38
N ALA A 70 12.55 0.24 -7.49
CA ALA A 70 12.40 -0.27 -6.14
C ALA A 70 11.51 -1.51 -6.04
N GLY A 71 10.88 -1.99 -7.12
CA GLY A 71 10.12 -3.23 -7.15
C GLY A 71 8.59 -3.06 -7.11
N TYR A 72 8.06 -1.85 -7.24
CA TYR A 72 6.65 -1.65 -7.58
C TYR A 72 6.40 -2.11 -9.02
N LEU A 73 5.23 -2.68 -9.29
CA LEU A 73 4.88 -3.19 -10.61
C LEU A 73 4.07 -2.16 -11.39
N ALA A 74 4.21 -2.18 -12.72
CA ALA A 74 3.37 -1.40 -13.62
C ALA A 74 1.86 -1.66 -13.40
N ASP A 75 1.50 -2.88 -12.98
CA ASP A 75 0.12 -3.25 -12.62
C ASP A 75 -0.46 -2.41 -11.46
N SER A 76 0.38 -1.72 -10.69
CA SER A 76 0.02 -0.92 -9.51
C SER A 76 0.12 0.60 -9.74
N ASP A 77 0.53 1.03 -10.94
CA ASP A 77 0.87 2.43 -11.25
C ASP A 77 -0.26 3.41 -10.96
N LEU A 78 -1.47 3.08 -11.41
CA LEU A 78 -2.66 3.90 -11.20
C LEU A 78 -3.11 3.96 -9.73
N LEU A 79 -2.49 3.18 -8.84
CA LEU A 79 -2.79 3.17 -7.41
C LEU A 79 -1.85 4.05 -6.59
N HIS A 80 -0.71 4.51 -7.11
CA HIS A 80 0.17 5.44 -6.38
C HIS A 80 -0.56 6.70 -5.93
N ALA A 81 -1.33 7.33 -6.82
CA ALA A 81 -2.15 8.49 -6.49
C ALA A 81 -3.16 8.21 -5.36
N PRO A 82 -4.12 7.26 -5.51
CA PRO A 82 -5.10 7.03 -4.46
C PRO A 82 -4.53 6.45 -3.16
N MET A 83 -3.43 5.69 -3.17
CA MET A 83 -2.82 5.17 -1.94
C MET A 83 -2.18 6.28 -1.10
N TRP A 84 -1.56 7.27 -1.74
CA TRP A 84 -1.05 8.43 -1.04
C TRP A 84 -2.18 9.40 -0.65
N ASP A 85 -3.10 9.69 -1.58
CA ASP A 85 -4.18 10.66 -1.38
C ASP A 85 -5.16 10.22 -0.29
N SER A 86 -5.40 8.91 -0.12
CA SER A 86 -6.19 8.36 0.99
C SER A 86 -5.46 8.38 2.34
N GLN A 87 -4.19 8.80 2.36
CA GLN A 87 -3.27 8.81 3.50
C GLN A 87 -2.81 7.42 3.96
N ALA A 88 -3.14 6.34 3.23
CA ALA A 88 -2.76 4.99 3.62
C ALA A 88 -1.23 4.81 3.68
N ILE A 89 -0.52 5.22 2.63
CA ILE A 89 0.95 5.12 2.56
C ILE A 89 1.64 6.03 3.62
N PRO A 90 1.32 7.32 3.74
CA PRO A 90 1.90 8.18 4.78
C PRO A 90 1.69 7.63 6.20
N ALA A 91 0.48 7.17 6.52
CA ALA A 91 0.17 6.65 7.85
C ALA A 91 0.90 5.34 8.15
N ILE A 92 1.05 4.45 7.17
CA ILE A 92 1.84 3.23 7.31
C ILE A 92 3.32 3.55 7.48
N ALA A 93 3.86 4.48 6.69
CA ALA A 93 5.27 4.89 6.81
C ALA A 93 5.60 5.38 8.24
N VAL A 94 4.72 6.19 8.83
CA VAL A 94 4.90 6.69 10.21
C VAL A 94 4.71 5.57 11.24
N THR A 95 3.62 4.80 11.16
CA THR A 95 3.34 3.76 12.16
C THR A 95 4.40 2.66 12.17
N TYR A 96 4.89 2.24 10.99
CA TYR A 96 5.97 1.25 10.89
C TYR A 96 7.30 1.83 11.37
N ALA A 97 7.62 3.09 11.03
CA ALA A 97 8.82 3.73 11.54
C ALA A 97 8.83 3.79 13.07
N ASN A 98 7.71 4.19 13.68
CA ASN A 98 7.55 4.17 15.14
C ASN A 98 7.73 2.75 15.72
N ALA A 99 7.09 1.74 15.11
CA ALA A 99 7.17 0.36 15.60
C ALA A 99 8.60 -0.19 15.54
N TYR A 100 9.29 -0.06 14.41
CA TYR A 100 10.65 -0.56 14.26
C TYR A 100 11.65 0.20 15.13
N THR A 101 11.54 1.53 15.22
CA THR A 101 12.44 2.33 16.09
C THR A 101 12.05 2.28 17.57
N ARG A 102 10.91 1.64 17.91
CA ARG A 102 10.33 1.62 19.26
C ARG A 102 10.04 3.03 19.81
N SER A 103 9.83 3.99 18.92
CA SER A 103 9.48 5.37 19.27
C SER A 103 8.04 5.44 19.78
N ARG A 104 7.83 6.17 20.87
CA ARG A 104 6.50 6.42 21.44
C ARG A 104 5.73 7.38 20.55
N VAL A 105 4.40 7.34 20.64
CA VAL A 105 3.53 8.30 19.93
C VAL A 105 3.77 9.75 20.37
N THR A 106 4.32 9.97 21.57
CA THR A 106 4.66 11.29 22.11
C THR A 106 6.03 11.80 21.66
N ASP A 107 6.86 10.95 21.05
CA ASP A 107 8.22 11.33 20.63
C ASP A 107 8.20 12.19 19.36
N ASN A 108 7.05 12.24 18.68
CA ASN A 108 6.85 13.00 17.45
C ASN A 108 7.92 12.66 16.38
N LEU A 109 8.17 11.36 16.17
CA LEU A 109 9.20 10.88 15.24
C LEU A 109 9.03 11.53 13.86
N CYS A 110 10.11 12.12 13.34
CA CYS A 110 10.10 12.88 12.09
C CYS A 110 9.03 13.97 12.04
N ASN A 111 8.72 14.53 13.22
CA ASN A 111 7.76 15.59 13.45
C ASN A 111 6.31 15.23 13.07
N PHE A 112 5.99 13.94 12.99
CA PHE A 112 4.63 13.45 12.84
C PHE A 112 4.00 13.12 14.19
N SER A 113 2.70 13.35 14.31
CA SER A 113 1.88 12.93 15.44
C SER A 113 0.51 12.42 14.98
N PHE A 114 -0.27 11.91 15.93
CA PHE A 114 -1.65 11.49 15.70
C PHE A 114 -2.56 12.29 16.62
N ALA A 115 -3.58 12.92 16.04
CA ALA A 115 -4.53 13.70 16.83
C ALA A 115 -5.93 13.60 16.25
N THR A 116 -6.92 13.79 17.12
CA THR A 116 -8.27 14.09 16.66
C THR A 116 -8.30 15.47 16.03
N THR A 117 -9.06 15.61 14.95
CA THR A 117 -9.12 16.86 14.20
C THR A 117 -10.56 17.28 13.95
N SER A 118 -10.77 18.58 13.84
CA SER A 118 -12.06 19.15 13.44
C SER A 118 -12.27 18.90 11.96
N ALA A 119 -13.36 18.21 11.60
CA ALA A 119 -13.72 18.02 10.19
C ALA A 119 -13.98 19.36 9.46
N ALA A 120 -14.37 20.42 10.18
CA ALA A 120 -14.69 21.72 9.60
C ALA A 120 -13.46 22.56 9.25
N THR A 121 -12.42 22.51 10.11
CA THR A 121 -11.23 23.37 9.95
C THR A 121 -9.98 22.57 9.62
N GLY A 122 -10.05 21.24 9.70
CA GLY A 122 -8.92 20.35 9.69
C GLY A 122 -8.10 20.40 10.98
N ALA A 123 -8.25 21.41 11.85
CA ALA A 123 -7.34 21.70 12.97
C ALA A 123 -7.38 20.66 14.11
N VAL A 124 -6.31 20.56 14.91
CA VAL A 124 -6.25 19.65 16.06
C VAL A 124 -7.31 20.11 17.04
N ALA A 125 -8.22 19.22 17.38
CA ALA A 125 -9.34 19.55 18.23
C ALA A 125 -9.68 18.36 19.12
N PRO A 126 -10.02 18.56 20.39
CA PRO A 126 -10.52 17.49 21.22
C PRO A 126 -11.83 16.95 20.61
N PRO A 127 -12.05 15.63 20.63
CA PRO A 127 -13.26 15.05 20.07
C PRO A 127 -14.44 15.27 21.04
N ALA A 128 -15.65 15.45 20.52
CA ALA A 128 -16.85 15.64 21.36
C ALA A 128 -17.17 14.42 22.25
N ALA A 129 -16.77 13.22 21.80
CA ALA A 129 -16.80 11.98 22.55
C ALA A 129 -15.50 11.20 22.31
N SER A 130 -15.12 10.33 23.24
CA SER A 130 -13.91 9.51 23.05
C SER A 130 -14.01 8.66 21.77
N PRO A 131 -13.01 8.70 20.87
CA PRO A 131 -13.01 7.89 19.65
C PRO A 131 -12.58 6.44 19.94
N MET A 132 -12.09 6.15 21.14
CA MET A 132 -11.50 4.84 21.49
C MET A 132 -12.45 3.65 21.31
N PRO A 133 -13.77 3.71 21.61
CA PRO A 133 -14.68 2.60 21.32
C PRO A 133 -14.74 2.26 19.82
N ALA A 134 -14.73 3.27 18.95
CA ALA A 134 -14.73 3.06 17.50
C ALA A 134 -13.37 2.56 17.00
N VAL A 135 -12.27 3.09 17.54
CA VAL A 135 -10.92 2.58 17.25
C VAL A 135 -10.80 1.10 17.64
N PHE A 136 -11.30 0.72 18.81
CA PHE A 136 -11.25 -0.67 19.29
C PHE A 136 -12.13 -1.60 18.46
N GLY A 137 -13.36 -1.20 18.14
CA GLY A 137 -14.33 -2.07 17.47
C GLY A 137 -14.22 -2.13 15.94
N LEU A 138 -13.79 -1.04 15.30
CA LEU A 138 -13.82 -0.87 13.84
C LEU A 138 -12.47 -0.45 13.25
N GLY A 139 -11.50 -0.09 14.08
CA GLY A 139 -10.21 0.40 13.62
C GLY A 139 -9.36 -0.69 12.98
N ASN A 140 -8.64 -0.32 11.93
CA ASN A 140 -7.67 -1.17 11.26
C ASN A 140 -6.22 -0.92 11.73
N GLY A 141 -6.04 -0.07 12.76
CA GLY A 141 -4.73 0.30 13.30
C GLY A 141 -3.99 1.40 12.52
N VAL A 142 -4.59 1.98 11.48
CA VAL A 142 -3.96 3.01 10.63
C VAL A 142 -4.89 4.23 10.52
N PRO A 143 -4.40 5.46 10.80
CA PRO A 143 -5.17 6.67 10.55
C PRO A 143 -5.24 7.00 9.04
N PRO A 144 -6.28 7.72 8.56
CA PRO A 144 -7.38 8.28 9.33
C PRO A 144 -8.38 7.21 9.81
N THR A 145 -8.68 7.19 11.12
CA THR A 145 -9.64 6.27 11.73
C THR A 145 -10.36 6.96 12.89
N ALA A 146 -11.69 6.89 12.93
CA ALA A 146 -12.51 7.46 14.01
C ALA A 146 -12.19 8.92 14.37
N GLY A 147 -11.85 9.74 13.37
CA GLY A 147 -11.49 11.15 13.54
C GLY A 147 -10.05 11.41 14.02
N VAL A 148 -9.27 10.35 14.31
CA VAL A 148 -7.82 10.44 14.52
C VAL A 148 -7.12 10.46 13.16
N ASN A 149 -6.31 11.49 12.92
CA ASN A 149 -5.62 11.72 11.65
C ASN A 149 -4.10 11.82 11.86
N LEU A 150 -3.36 11.70 10.76
CA LEU A 150 -1.92 11.95 10.74
C LEU A 150 -1.66 13.46 10.64
N VAL A 151 -0.91 13.98 11.61
CA VAL A 151 -0.56 15.40 11.75
C VAL A 151 0.93 15.57 11.54
N PHE A 152 1.33 16.63 10.85
CA PHE A 152 2.73 17.09 10.83
C PHE A 152 2.83 18.35 11.68
N ASN A 153 3.66 18.32 12.73
CA ASN A 153 3.61 19.30 13.82
C ASN A 153 4.20 20.67 13.46
N THR A 154 4.80 20.82 12.28
CA THR A 154 5.33 22.09 11.78
C THR A 154 4.56 22.52 10.54
N GLY A 155 4.15 23.79 10.49
CA GLY A 155 3.41 24.37 9.37
C GLY A 155 1.99 24.78 9.76
N ALA A 156 1.18 25.10 8.75
CA ALA A 156 -0.16 25.70 8.93
C ALA A 156 -1.31 24.68 8.92
N GLY A 157 -1.00 23.38 8.91
CA GLY A 157 -1.97 22.34 8.58
C GLY A 157 -1.91 21.17 9.54
N VAL A 158 -3.09 20.62 9.76
CA VAL A 158 -3.31 19.52 10.70
C VAL A 158 -3.50 18.18 9.98
N ASP A 159 -3.93 18.23 8.73
CA ASP A 159 -3.66 17.18 7.77
C ASP A 159 -2.21 17.34 7.30
N HIS A 160 -1.39 16.30 7.45
CA HIS A 160 0.00 16.34 7.00
C HIS A 160 0.17 16.74 5.53
N ARG A 161 -0.84 16.49 4.68
CA ARG A 161 -0.80 16.85 3.26
C ARG A 161 -0.88 18.37 3.05
N LEU A 162 -1.43 19.11 4.02
CA LEU A 162 -1.65 20.55 3.96
C LEU A 162 -0.70 21.35 4.87
N ALA A 163 0.10 20.68 5.71
CA ALA A 163 0.96 21.35 6.68
C ALA A 163 2.00 22.27 6.01
N THR A 164 2.54 21.84 4.88
CA THR A 164 3.45 22.60 4.02
C THR A 164 3.02 22.48 2.56
N PRO A 165 3.42 23.41 1.67
CA PRO A 165 3.07 23.35 0.25
C PRO A 165 3.48 22.04 -0.45
N ASP A 166 4.56 21.41 0.02
CA ASP A 166 5.07 20.13 -0.48
C ASP A 166 4.49 18.91 0.25
N ALA A 167 3.47 19.06 1.09
CA ALA A 167 2.83 17.99 1.87
C ALA A 167 3.76 17.26 2.86
N SER A 168 4.43 18.02 3.72
CA SER A 168 5.33 17.51 4.77
C SER A 168 6.54 16.75 4.22
N PHE A 169 7.17 17.28 3.17
CA PHE A 169 8.36 16.64 2.57
C PHE A 169 9.46 16.38 3.58
N ALA A 170 9.76 17.36 4.44
CA ALA A 170 10.79 17.22 5.46
C ALA A 170 10.55 16.01 6.38
N GLY A 171 9.30 15.75 6.77
CA GLY A 171 8.94 14.56 7.55
C GLY A 171 9.12 13.28 6.74
N ALA A 172 8.62 13.23 5.51
CA ALA A 172 8.76 12.07 4.63
C ALA A 172 10.24 11.72 4.36
N LEU A 173 11.08 12.73 4.14
CA LEU A 173 12.53 12.56 3.96
C LEU A 173 13.19 12.04 5.25
N CYS A 174 12.83 12.59 6.41
CA CYS A 174 13.34 12.09 7.69
C CYS A 174 13.00 10.60 7.87
N LEU A 175 11.76 10.18 7.60
CA LEU A 175 11.36 8.77 7.69
C LEU A 175 12.20 7.90 6.76
N ARG A 176 12.43 8.36 5.52
CA ARG A 176 13.28 7.66 4.55
C ARG A 176 14.72 7.51 5.06
N GLN A 177 15.26 8.55 5.69
CA GLN A 177 16.62 8.58 6.23
C GLN A 177 16.80 7.65 7.42
N LEU A 178 15.73 7.33 8.18
CA LEU A 178 15.80 6.28 9.20
C LEU A 178 16.32 4.97 8.60
N TRP A 179 15.77 4.56 7.46
CA TRP A 179 16.23 3.38 6.76
C TRP A 179 17.57 3.60 6.03
N THR A 180 17.66 4.62 5.16
CA THR A 180 18.82 4.75 4.27
C THR A 180 20.11 5.12 4.98
N ASN A 181 20.02 5.82 6.10
CA ASN A 181 21.19 6.26 6.87
C ASN A 181 21.36 5.44 8.17
N GLY A 182 20.50 4.43 8.39
CA GLY A 182 20.56 3.59 9.58
C GLY A 182 20.29 4.33 10.90
N MET A 183 19.52 5.41 10.88
CA MET A 183 19.25 6.18 12.10
C MET A 183 18.35 5.37 13.05
N LEU A 184 18.56 5.57 14.36
CA LEU A 184 17.82 4.86 15.42
C LEU A 184 17.88 3.34 15.28
N ASP A 185 19.01 2.82 14.80
CA ASP A 185 19.28 1.39 14.57
C ASP A 185 18.21 0.70 13.71
N MET A 186 17.54 1.43 12.81
CA MET A 186 16.42 0.94 12.01
C MET A 186 16.72 -0.40 11.30
N PRO A 187 17.85 -0.59 10.59
CA PRO A 187 18.16 -1.88 9.96
C PRO A 187 18.25 -3.03 10.96
N ALA A 188 18.94 -2.83 12.08
CA ALA A 188 19.08 -3.85 13.12
C ALA A 188 17.74 -4.17 13.78
N ASN A 189 16.88 -3.17 13.98
CA ASN A 189 15.55 -3.37 14.54
C ASN A 189 14.62 -4.15 13.58
N VAL A 190 14.70 -3.89 12.27
CA VAL A 190 13.98 -4.67 11.26
C VAL A 190 14.50 -6.11 11.23
N ASP A 191 15.82 -6.31 11.26
CA ASP A 191 16.41 -7.64 11.27
C ASP A 191 16.07 -8.43 12.55
N ALA A 192 15.93 -7.75 13.70
CA ALA A 192 15.57 -8.39 14.96
C ALA A 192 14.17 -9.04 14.96
N VAL A 193 13.26 -8.60 14.08
CA VAL A 193 11.91 -9.16 13.93
C VAL A 193 11.71 -9.92 12.62
N ARG A 194 12.79 -10.09 11.84
CA ARG A 194 12.72 -10.76 10.55
C ARG A 194 12.46 -12.25 10.73
N VAL A 195 11.42 -12.74 10.08
CA VAL A 195 11.11 -14.17 10.01
C VAL A 195 11.83 -14.83 8.83
N ASN A 196 12.14 -16.12 8.98
CA ASN A 196 12.82 -16.92 7.94
C ASN A 196 11.87 -17.73 7.05
N ALA A 197 10.56 -17.50 7.13
CA ALA A 197 9.54 -18.23 6.38
C ALA A 197 9.59 -19.77 6.56
N ASN A 198 10.11 -20.28 7.67
CA ASN A 198 10.02 -21.70 8.04
C ASN A 198 8.65 -21.99 8.67
N LEU A 199 7.77 -22.61 7.90
CA LEU A 199 6.41 -23.00 8.31
C LEU A 199 6.39 -24.35 9.05
N GLN A 200 7.54 -25.00 9.20
CA GLN A 200 7.73 -26.32 9.79
C GLN A 200 6.93 -27.40 9.05
N GLY A 201 6.82 -27.27 7.73
CA GLY A 201 6.06 -28.19 6.88
C GLY A 201 4.53 -28.10 7.06
N LYS A 202 4.01 -27.05 7.70
CA LYS A 202 2.55 -26.83 7.80
C LYS A 202 2.01 -26.36 6.45
N PRO A 203 0.86 -26.90 5.98
CA PRO A 203 0.23 -26.44 4.76
C PRO A 203 -0.19 -24.98 4.90
N ALA A 204 0.14 -24.17 3.90
CA ALA A 204 -0.16 -22.74 3.87
C ALA A 204 -0.57 -22.31 2.47
N ILE A 205 -1.48 -21.34 2.41
CA ILE A 205 -1.88 -20.69 1.17
C ILE A 205 -1.64 -19.19 1.34
N ILE A 206 -0.97 -18.58 0.39
CA ILE A 206 -0.88 -17.12 0.26
C ILE A 206 -1.72 -16.70 -0.95
N VAL A 207 -2.58 -15.70 -0.75
CA VAL A 207 -3.33 -15.04 -1.83
C VAL A 207 -2.95 -13.57 -1.81
N GLN A 208 -2.46 -13.04 -2.93
CA GLN A 208 -2.16 -11.61 -3.02
C GLN A 208 -2.51 -11.06 -4.41
N GLY A 209 -3.05 -9.84 -4.42
CA GLY A 209 -3.25 -9.06 -5.64
C GLY A 209 -1.92 -8.53 -6.21
N ARG A 210 -1.69 -8.70 -7.51
CA ARG A 210 -0.50 -8.21 -8.21
C ARG A 210 -0.43 -6.68 -8.25
N SER A 211 -1.58 -6.02 -8.30
CA SER A 211 -1.70 -4.56 -8.36
C SER A 211 -1.60 -3.90 -6.99
N ASP A 212 -1.22 -4.61 -5.92
CA ASP A 212 -1.09 -4.02 -4.59
C ASP A 212 0.02 -2.95 -4.54
N ALA A 213 -0.38 -1.67 -4.47
CA ALA A 213 0.53 -0.53 -4.29
C ALA A 213 0.79 -0.18 -2.80
N LEU A 214 0.07 -0.80 -1.86
CA LEU A 214 0.31 -0.57 -0.44
C LEU A 214 1.38 -1.52 0.11
N VAL A 215 1.30 -2.78 -0.30
CA VAL A 215 2.19 -3.88 0.07
C VAL A 215 2.62 -4.56 -1.23
N PRO A 216 3.67 -4.05 -1.93
CA PRO A 216 4.01 -4.53 -3.26
C PRO A 216 4.38 -6.01 -3.26
N VAL A 217 3.83 -6.77 -4.20
CA VAL A 217 3.96 -8.23 -4.24
C VAL A 217 5.42 -8.72 -4.28
N ASN A 218 6.33 -7.94 -4.87
CA ASN A 218 7.77 -8.23 -4.90
C ASN A 218 8.44 -8.14 -3.53
N HIS A 219 7.98 -7.26 -2.63
CA HIS A 219 8.50 -7.13 -1.26
C HIS A 219 7.76 -8.00 -0.25
N ALA A 220 6.60 -8.53 -0.64
CA ALA A 220 5.73 -9.32 0.22
C ALA A 220 5.69 -10.79 -0.22
N SER A 221 4.60 -11.24 -0.86
CA SER A 221 4.38 -12.67 -1.09
C SER A 221 5.45 -13.33 -1.95
N ARG A 222 5.96 -12.69 -3.01
CA ARG A 222 7.03 -13.29 -3.83
C ARG A 222 8.31 -13.49 -3.02
N ALA A 223 8.70 -12.49 -2.22
CA ALA A 223 9.86 -12.59 -1.34
C ALA A 223 9.67 -13.67 -0.27
N TYR A 224 8.48 -13.76 0.32
CA TYR A 224 8.17 -14.78 1.32
C TYR A 224 8.19 -16.19 0.75
N VAL A 225 7.58 -16.40 -0.43
CA VAL A 225 7.56 -17.70 -1.13
C VAL A 225 8.97 -18.13 -1.50
N ALA A 226 9.81 -17.22 -2.02
CA ALA A 226 11.20 -17.50 -2.31
C ALA A 226 11.98 -17.90 -1.04
N GLN A 227 11.80 -17.16 0.07
CA GLN A 227 12.45 -17.46 1.34
C GLN A 227 11.97 -18.80 1.95
N ASN A 228 10.69 -19.14 1.82
CA ASN A 228 10.17 -20.43 2.25
C ASN A 228 10.77 -21.57 1.43
N GLY A 229 10.89 -21.40 0.10
CA GLY A 229 11.56 -22.37 -0.78
C GLY A 229 13.00 -22.65 -0.35
N ILE A 230 13.75 -21.63 0.09
CA ILE A 230 15.10 -21.81 0.65
C ILE A 230 15.06 -22.57 1.98
N SER A 231 14.10 -22.24 2.85
CA SER A 231 14.07 -22.73 4.24
C SER A 231 13.53 -24.15 4.39
N GLU A 232 12.61 -24.55 3.50
CA GLU A 232 11.95 -25.86 3.56
C GLU A 232 12.28 -26.77 2.38
N GLY A 233 12.71 -26.21 1.25
CA GLY A 233 13.00 -26.97 0.02
C GLY A 233 11.79 -27.80 -0.43
N GLY A 234 12.04 -29.05 -0.83
CA GLY A 234 10.99 -29.98 -1.24
C GLY A 234 10.01 -30.40 -0.13
N ARG A 235 10.21 -29.96 1.12
CA ARG A 235 9.25 -30.18 2.22
C ARG A 235 8.19 -29.08 2.31
N SER A 236 8.34 -27.99 1.55
CA SER A 236 7.37 -26.91 1.58
C SER A 236 5.98 -27.40 1.18
N GLN A 237 4.98 -26.98 1.94
CA GLN A 237 3.57 -27.14 1.62
C GLN A 237 2.90 -25.79 1.35
N LEU A 238 3.70 -24.75 1.09
CA LEU A 238 3.22 -23.42 0.77
C LEU A 238 2.82 -23.36 -0.72
N VAL A 239 1.60 -22.90 -0.98
CA VAL A 239 1.16 -22.54 -2.33
C VAL A 239 0.81 -21.06 -2.40
N PHE A 240 1.09 -20.45 -3.54
CA PHE A 240 0.91 -19.02 -3.78
C PHE A 240 -0.02 -18.75 -4.96
N TYR A 241 -1.08 -17.99 -4.72
CA TYR A 241 -2.05 -17.57 -5.72
C TYR A 241 -1.94 -16.06 -5.94
N GLU A 242 -1.33 -15.69 -7.05
CA GLU A 242 -1.13 -14.29 -7.44
C GLU A 242 -2.25 -13.82 -8.36
N VAL A 243 -3.08 -12.89 -7.90
CA VAL A 243 -4.30 -12.44 -8.59
C VAL A 243 -3.99 -11.18 -9.42
N THR A 244 -4.04 -11.27 -10.75
CA THR A 244 -3.92 -10.06 -11.59
C THR A 244 -5.11 -9.13 -11.35
N ASN A 245 -4.94 -7.82 -11.53
CA ASN A 245 -5.97 -6.80 -11.25
C ASN A 245 -6.50 -6.81 -9.79
N GLY A 246 -5.91 -7.60 -8.88
CA GLY A 246 -6.22 -7.56 -7.46
C GLY A 246 -5.34 -6.51 -6.78
N GLN A 247 -5.92 -5.71 -5.90
CA GLN A 247 -5.22 -4.71 -5.10
C GLN A 247 -5.56 -4.86 -3.61
N HIS A 248 -5.00 -4.01 -2.74
CA HIS A 248 -5.06 -4.17 -1.29
C HIS A 248 -6.46 -4.05 -0.66
N PHE A 249 -7.28 -3.13 -1.17
CA PHE A 249 -8.50 -2.63 -0.53
C PHE A 249 -9.78 -2.97 -1.32
N ASP A 250 -10.34 -4.16 -1.13
CA ASP A 250 -11.64 -4.51 -1.74
C ASP A 250 -12.75 -3.50 -1.42
N ALA A 251 -12.65 -2.77 -0.30
CA ALA A 251 -13.57 -1.69 0.07
C ALA A 251 -13.63 -0.53 -0.95
N PHE A 252 -12.61 -0.35 -1.79
CA PHE A 252 -12.58 0.70 -2.82
C PHE A 252 -13.17 0.25 -4.16
N LEU A 253 -13.51 -1.03 -4.34
CA LEU A 253 -14.08 -1.54 -5.61
C LEU A 253 -15.38 -0.85 -6.06
N PRO A 254 -16.21 -0.26 -5.20
CA PRO A 254 -17.36 0.54 -5.64
C PRO A 254 -17.01 1.97 -6.10
N VAL A 255 -15.78 2.45 -5.86
CA VAL A 255 -15.35 3.80 -6.24
C VAL A 255 -15.12 3.87 -7.75
N ALA A 256 -15.54 4.98 -8.36
CA ALA A 256 -15.37 5.19 -9.79
C ALA A 256 -13.90 5.07 -10.22
N GLY A 257 -13.64 4.19 -11.19
CA GLY A 257 -12.31 3.92 -11.72
C GLY A 257 -11.64 2.71 -11.05
N PHE A 258 -11.96 2.42 -9.78
CA PHE A 258 -11.61 1.13 -9.19
C PHE A 258 -12.52 0.03 -9.72
N ASP A 259 -13.80 0.35 -9.84
CA ASP A 259 -14.87 -0.56 -10.28
C ASP A 259 -14.63 -1.18 -11.66
N THR A 260 -14.01 -0.43 -12.57
CA THR A 260 -13.70 -0.87 -13.93
C THR A 260 -12.33 -1.53 -14.08
N ARG A 261 -11.41 -1.35 -13.10
CA ARG A 261 -9.99 -1.74 -13.20
C ARG A 261 -9.58 -2.91 -12.34
N PHE A 262 -10.19 -3.07 -11.16
CA PHE A 262 -9.75 -4.05 -10.18
C PHE A 262 -10.82 -5.08 -9.85
N VAL A 263 -10.37 -6.21 -9.30
CA VAL A 263 -11.22 -7.34 -8.91
C VAL A 263 -11.09 -7.62 -7.40
N PRO A 264 -12.12 -8.21 -6.77
CA PRO A 264 -12.06 -8.55 -5.35
C PRO A 264 -11.08 -9.69 -5.08
N VAL A 265 -10.03 -9.40 -4.30
CA VAL A 265 -9.12 -10.44 -3.80
C VAL A 265 -9.81 -11.27 -2.71
N HIS A 266 -10.79 -10.71 -1.99
CA HIS A 266 -11.57 -11.41 -0.98
C HIS A 266 -12.28 -12.66 -1.54
N TYR A 267 -12.71 -12.62 -2.81
CA TYR A 267 -13.27 -13.79 -3.49
C TYR A 267 -12.28 -14.98 -3.50
N TYR A 268 -11.02 -14.72 -3.83
CA TYR A 268 -9.96 -15.72 -3.84
C TYR A 268 -9.53 -16.14 -2.43
N ASN A 269 -9.57 -15.23 -1.46
CA ASN A 269 -9.37 -15.58 -0.05
C ASN A 269 -10.42 -16.60 0.44
N LEU A 270 -11.71 -16.40 0.14
CA LEU A 270 -12.75 -17.37 0.48
C LEU A 270 -12.53 -18.72 -0.21
N GLN A 271 -12.09 -18.73 -1.48
CA GLN A 271 -11.72 -19.99 -2.14
C GLN A 271 -10.53 -20.68 -1.46
N ALA A 272 -9.48 -19.92 -1.10
CA ALA A 272 -8.32 -20.45 -0.39
C ALA A 272 -8.68 -21.05 0.97
N LEU A 273 -9.55 -20.40 1.74
CA LEU A 273 -10.07 -20.96 3.00
C LEU A 273 -10.81 -22.28 2.77
N ASN A 274 -11.65 -22.35 1.74
CA ASN A 274 -12.34 -23.59 1.38
C ASN A 274 -11.39 -24.70 0.90
N LEU A 275 -10.32 -24.35 0.17
CA LEU A 275 -9.27 -25.28 -0.25
C LEU A 275 -8.52 -25.84 0.96
N MET A 276 -8.10 -24.97 1.88
CA MET A 276 -7.43 -25.39 3.11
C MET A 276 -8.34 -26.26 3.98
N TRP A 277 -9.62 -25.88 4.10
CA TRP A 277 -10.60 -26.70 4.83
C TRP A 277 -10.70 -28.12 4.26
N ARG A 278 -10.83 -28.28 2.94
CA ARG A 278 -10.85 -29.60 2.29
C ARG A 278 -9.53 -30.36 2.45
N HIS A 279 -8.40 -29.66 2.35
CA HIS A 279 -7.09 -30.26 2.57
C HIS A 279 -6.99 -30.86 3.99
N LEU A 280 -7.36 -30.09 5.01
CA LEU A 280 -7.30 -30.52 6.41
C LEU A 280 -8.35 -31.59 6.76
N LYS A 281 -9.55 -31.54 6.16
CA LYS A 281 -10.64 -32.46 6.49
C LYS A 281 -10.61 -33.78 5.73
N SER A 282 -10.16 -33.79 4.48
CA SER A 282 -10.25 -34.97 3.62
C SER A 282 -8.96 -35.29 2.89
N GLY A 283 -7.85 -34.62 3.20
CA GLY A 283 -6.56 -34.84 2.52
C GLY A 283 -6.56 -34.41 1.05
N ALA A 284 -7.49 -33.55 0.63
CA ALA A 284 -7.54 -33.06 -0.75
C ALA A 284 -6.25 -32.30 -1.08
N ALA A 285 -5.67 -32.54 -2.26
CA ALA A 285 -4.48 -31.81 -2.70
C ALA A 285 -4.79 -30.32 -2.86
N LEU A 286 -3.85 -29.47 -2.44
CA LEU A 286 -3.89 -28.04 -2.75
C LEU A 286 -3.50 -27.84 -4.22
N PRO A 287 -4.23 -26.99 -4.99
CA PRO A 287 -3.78 -26.55 -6.30
C PRO A 287 -2.36 -25.96 -6.23
N PRO A 288 -1.52 -26.21 -7.25
CA PRO A 288 -0.16 -25.66 -7.27
C PRO A 288 -0.17 -24.13 -7.36
N SER A 289 0.95 -23.51 -6.94
CA SER A 289 1.18 -22.08 -7.07
C SER A 289 0.91 -21.60 -8.50
N GLN A 290 0.23 -20.46 -8.63
CA GLN A 290 -0.20 -19.97 -9.93
C GLN A 290 -0.49 -18.48 -9.98
N VAL A 291 -0.37 -17.92 -11.19
CA VAL A 291 -0.94 -16.62 -11.56
C VAL A 291 -2.39 -16.82 -12.00
N ILE A 292 -3.32 -16.13 -11.34
CA ILE A 292 -4.72 -16.11 -11.73
C ILE A 292 -4.95 -14.86 -12.57
N ARG A 293 -5.12 -15.06 -13.89
CA ARG A 293 -5.30 -13.99 -14.88
C ARG A 293 -6.77 -13.56 -14.96
N THR A 294 -7.16 -12.66 -14.08
CA THR A 294 -8.53 -12.11 -14.02
C THR A 294 -8.79 -11.13 -15.15
N VAL A 295 -10.07 -10.80 -15.36
CA VAL A 295 -10.51 -9.83 -16.37
C VAL A 295 -11.27 -8.70 -15.65
N PRO A 296 -10.77 -7.45 -15.68
CA PRO A 296 -11.51 -6.31 -15.13
C PRO A 296 -12.89 -6.17 -15.77
N ARG A 297 -13.83 -5.54 -15.06
CA ARG A 297 -15.19 -5.36 -15.57
C ARG A 297 -15.26 -4.38 -16.75
N GLY A 298 -14.29 -3.45 -16.85
CA GLY A 298 -14.28 -2.43 -17.89
C GLY A 298 -15.50 -1.51 -17.82
N GLY A 299 -15.77 -0.79 -18.92
CA GLY A 299 -16.88 0.16 -19.02
C GLY A 299 -16.56 1.54 -18.46
N THR A 300 -17.61 2.28 -18.08
CA THR A 300 -17.51 3.65 -17.57
C THR A 300 -17.22 3.66 -16.07
N PRO A 301 -16.19 4.38 -15.58
CA PRO A 301 -15.94 4.58 -14.15
C PRO A 301 -17.19 5.00 -13.38
N GLY A 302 -17.52 4.27 -12.30
CA GLY A 302 -18.71 4.50 -11.47
C GLY A 302 -19.99 3.84 -11.99
N ALA A 303 -19.90 3.18 -13.15
CA ALA A 303 -20.97 2.43 -13.78
C ALA A 303 -20.45 1.14 -14.43
N ALA A 304 -19.43 0.51 -13.83
CA ALA A 304 -18.96 -0.80 -14.28
C ALA A 304 -20.12 -1.81 -14.33
N PRO A 305 -20.14 -2.74 -15.31
CA PRO A 305 -21.10 -3.83 -15.34
C PRO A 305 -21.10 -4.66 -14.04
N ALA A 306 -22.11 -5.51 -13.86
CA ALA A 306 -22.12 -6.45 -12.74
C ALA A 306 -20.92 -7.40 -12.83
N LEU A 307 -20.28 -7.67 -11.68
CA LEU A 307 -19.21 -8.65 -11.59
C LEU A 307 -19.76 -10.06 -11.84
N THR A 308 -19.07 -10.85 -12.67
CA THR A 308 -19.46 -12.23 -12.97
C THR A 308 -18.28 -13.18 -12.78
N SER A 309 -18.54 -14.49 -12.81
CA SER A 309 -17.48 -15.50 -12.79
C SER A 309 -16.55 -15.43 -14.01
N ALA A 310 -16.97 -14.82 -15.13
CA ALA A 310 -16.11 -14.59 -16.28
C ALA A 310 -14.97 -13.60 -15.96
N ASN A 311 -15.17 -12.69 -15.01
CA ASN A 311 -14.14 -11.79 -14.51
C ASN A 311 -13.17 -12.48 -13.55
N LEU A 312 -13.62 -13.57 -12.92
CA LEU A 312 -12.99 -14.22 -11.77
C LEU A 312 -12.71 -15.71 -12.07
N PRO A 313 -11.76 -16.02 -12.97
CA PRO A 313 -11.42 -17.41 -13.24
C PRO A 313 -11.02 -18.14 -11.95
N PRO A 314 -11.34 -19.44 -11.82
CA PRO A 314 -11.11 -20.20 -10.59
C PRO A 314 -9.63 -20.47 -10.36
N ILE A 315 -9.28 -20.81 -9.11
CA ILE A 315 -7.97 -21.40 -8.79
C ILE A 315 -7.90 -22.79 -9.43
N SER A 316 -7.01 -22.97 -10.41
CA SER A 316 -6.96 -24.20 -11.21
C SER A 316 -6.10 -25.29 -10.55
N ALA A 317 -6.60 -26.52 -10.50
CA ALA A 317 -5.80 -27.69 -10.13
C ALA A 317 -4.70 -28.02 -11.16
N SER A 318 -4.82 -27.50 -12.39
CA SER A 318 -3.83 -27.65 -13.47
C SER A 318 -3.66 -26.30 -14.18
N PRO A 319 -2.83 -25.38 -13.66
CA PRO A 319 -2.71 -24.01 -14.18
C PRO A 319 -1.92 -23.91 -15.50
N GLY A 320 -1.26 -25.00 -15.94
CA GLY A 320 -0.47 -25.02 -17.18
C GLY A 320 0.59 -23.91 -17.20
N ALA A 321 0.56 -23.06 -18.23
CA ALA A 321 1.49 -21.94 -18.38
C ALA A 321 1.37 -20.85 -17.28
N ASN A 322 0.34 -20.92 -16.44
CA ASN A 322 0.18 -20.01 -15.31
C ASN A 322 0.77 -20.57 -14.00
N ALA A 323 1.36 -21.76 -13.99
CA ALA A 323 2.09 -22.27 -12.83
C ALA A 323 3.28 -21.36 -12.47
N ILE A 324 3.61 -21.26 -11.19
CA ILE A 324 4.79 -20.56 -10.65
C ILE A 324 5.70 -21.57 -9.96
#